data_AF-A0A1L9T667-F1
#
_entry.id   AF-A0A1L9T667-F1
#
_cell.length_a   1.000
_cell.length_b   1.000
_cell.length_c   1.000
_cell.angle_alpha   90.00
_cell.angle_beta   90.00
_cell.angle_gamma   90.00
#
_symmetry.space_group_name_H-M   'P 1'
#
loop_
_entity.id
_entity.type
_entity.pdbx_description
1 polymer ?
#
loop_
_entity_poly.entity_id
_entity_poly.type
_entity_poly.pdbx_seq_one_letter_code
_entity_poly.pdbx_strand_id
1 'polypeptide(L)'
;MASNAYQPIITGETDIKTAQKRRIIYLRPFLLFWLASLFAETIFLAVGVFIMTGTRDLFYKVMWTLVFCPLGMGGSMGGLINCFIVDHYYGKKAAHFTGILALLVLSTCNYLCYSLDRHFGWFGASEHPLWFHWRYPMIWAVGYWNGVLLFTDKGQERLARMGL
;
A
#
# COMPACT_ATOMS: atom_id res chain seq x y z
N MET A 1 -31.22 4.09 -29.78
CA MET A 1 -29.89 4.41 -29.22
C MET A 1 -30.09 5.44 -28.11
N ALA A 2 -29.88 5.06 -26.85
CA ALA A 2 -29.97 6.01 -25.74
C ALA A 2 -28.80 7.00 -25.86
N SER A 3 -29.09 8.29 -25.93
CA SER A 3 -28.06 9.33 -25.89
C SER A 3 -27.33 9.23 -24.55
N ASN A 4 -26.03 8.96 -24.57
CA ASN A 4 -25.16 9.09 -23.39
C ASN A 4 -25.09 10.56 -22.99
N ALA A 5 -26.14 11.06 -22.33
CA ALA A 5 -26.14 12.36 -21.70
C ALA A 5 -25.07 12.33 -20.62
N TYR A 6 -24.03 13.15 -20.80
CA TYR A 6 -23.00 13.38 -19.80
C TYR A 6 -23.73 13.84 -18.52
N GLN A 7 -23.91 12.94 -17.54
CA GLN A 7 -24.45 13.32 -16.24
C GLN A 7 -23.28 13.84 -15.41
N PRO A 8 -23.12 15.16 -15.23
CA PRO A 8 -22.12 15.66 -14.31
C PRO A 8 -22.45 15.11 -12.92
N ILE A 9 -21.54 14.30 -12.37
CA ILE A 9 -21.66 13.71 -11.02
C ILE A 9 -21.72 14.81 -9.94
N ILE A 10 -21.31 16.03 -10.28
CA ILE A 10 -21.28 17.20 -9.41
C ILE A 10 -22.04 18.32 -10.10
N THR A 11 -23.20 18.67 -9.55
CA THR A 11 -24.16 19.60 -10.16
C THR A 11 -24.18 20.99 -9.54
N GLY A 12 -23.59 21.19 -8.35
CA GLY A 12 -23.55 22.49 -7.67
C GLY A 12 -22.33 22.72 -6.76
N GLU A 13 -22.11 23.96 -6.34
CA GLU A 13 -20.97 24.36 -5.48
C GLU A 13 -20.96 23.65 -4.12
N THR A 14 -22.13 23.33 -3.56
CA THR A 14 -22.28 22.55 -2.33
C THR A 14 -21.90 21.08 -2.53
N ASP A 15 -22.13 20.54 -3.73
CA ASP A 15 -21.79 19.17 -4.11
C ASP A 15 -20.27 19.04 -4.30
N ILE A 16 -19.60 20.09 -4.78
CA ILE A 16 -18.13 20.12 -4.93
C ILE A 16 -17.44 19.88 -3.57
N LYS A 17 -17.84 20.61 -2.53
CA LYS A 17 -17.22 20.48 -1.19
C LYS A 17 -17.48 19.09 -0.59
N THR A 18 -18.68 18.55 -0.78
CA THR A 18 -19.05 17.21 -0.29
C THR A 18 -18.31 16.10 -1.05
N ALA A 19 -18.21 16.22 -2.38
CA ALA A 19 -17.46 15.30 -3.23
C ALA A 19 -15.96 15.34 -2.92
N GLN A 20 -15.38 16.51 -2.67
CA GLN A 20 -13.98 16.65 -2.26
C GLN A 20 -13.71 15.95 -0.92
N LYS A 21 -14.59 16.15 0.08
CA LYS A 21 -14.49 15.43 1.37
C LYS A 21 -14.53 13.92 1.18
N ARG A 22 -15.44 13.40 0.35
CA ARG A 22 -15.53 11.96 0.06
C ARG A 22 -14.30 11.44 -0.67
N ARG A 23 -13.76 12.18 -1.65
CA ARG A 23 -12.54 11.77 -2.37
C ARG A 23 -11.35 11.57 -1.44
N ILE A 24 -11.17 12.44 -0.45
CA ILE A 24 -10.09 12.31 0.54
C ILE A 24 -10.22 10.99 1.31
N ILE A 25 -11.43 10.59 1.70
CA ILE A 25 -11.68 9.33 2.42
C ILE A 25 -11.20 8.12 1.61
N TYR A 26 -11.48 8.08 0.30
CA TYR A 26 -11.07 6.96 -0.56
C TYR A 26 -9.62 7.06 -1.05
N LEU A 27 -8.99 8.23 -1.03
CA LEU A 27 -7.58 8.41 -1.40
C LEU A 27 -6.61 8.10 -0.25
N ARG A 28 -7.02 8.33 1.00
CA ARG A 28 -6.20 8.06 2.20
C ARG A 28 -5.67 6.62 2.26
N PRO A 29 -6.47 5.56 2.03
CA PRO A 29 -5.96 4.20 2.04
C PRO A 29 -4.86 3.98 0.99
N PHE A 30 -5.06 4.47 -0.24
CA PHE A 30 -4.05 4.38 -1.28
C PHE A 30 -2.75 5.08 -0.88
N LEU A 31 -2.82 6.33 -0.43
CA LEU A 31 -1.63 7.12 -0.06
C LEU A 31 -0.86 6.50 1.10
N LEU A 32 -1.55 6.03 2.14
CA LEU A 32 -0.88 5.41 3.29
C LEU A 32 -0.18 4.11 2.93
N PHE A 33 -0.83 3.24 2.15
CA PHE A 33 -0.19 2.00 1.71
C PHE A 33 0.92 2.26 0.70
N TRP A 34 0.75 3.22 -0.22
CA TRP A 34 1.79 3.64 -1.14
C TRP A 34 3.03 4.16 -0.40
N LEU A 35 2.87 5.08 0.57
CA LEU A 35 3.97 5.61 1.37
C LEU A 35 4.66 4.53 2.19
N ALA A 36 3.88 3.66 2.85
CA ALA A 36 4.42 2.57 3.65
C ALA A 36 5.20 1.56 2.78
N SER A 37 4.67 1.21 1.61
CA SER A 37 5.34 0.34 0.65
C SER A 37 6.60 1.00 0.08
N LEU A 38 6.55 2.29 -0.29
CA LEU A 38 7.71 3.01 -0.80
C LEU A 38 8.84 3.04 0.23
N PHE A 39 8.52 3.30 1.50
CA PHE A 39 9.50 3.28 2.58
C PHE A 39 10.13 1.90 2.77
N ALA A 40 9.30 0.85 2.82
CA ALA A 40 9.77 -0.53 2.96
C ALA A 40 10.65 -0.97 1.78
N GLU A 41 10.25 -0.65 0.57
CA GLU A 41 11.00 -0.98 -0.65
C GLU A 41 12.29 -0.17 -0.78
N THR A 42 12.32 1.08 -0.30
CA THR A 42 13.56 1.86 -0.25
C THR A 42 14.60 1.21 0.67
N ILE A 43 14.17 0.75 1.86
CA ILE A 43 15.04 -0.01 2.76
C ILE A 43 15.50 -1.30 2.10
N PHE A 44 14.60 -1.99 1.38
CA PHE A 44 14.95 -3.22 0.69
C PHE A 44 15.99 -3.01 -0.40
N LEU A 45 15.81 -1.98 -1.22
CA LEU A 45 16.75 -1.61 -2.26
C LEU A 45 18.11 -1.26 -1.64
N ALA A 46 18.13 -0.48 -0.57
CA ALA A 46 19.37 -0.13 0.12
C ALA A 46 20.11 -1.38 0.63
N VAL A 47 19.41 -2.30 1.31
CA VAL A 47 20.01 -3.55 1.78
C VAL A 47 20.47 -4.42 0.60
N GLY A 48 19.65 -4.55 -0.44
CA GLY A 48 20.00 -5.32 -1.63
C GLY A 48 21.26 -4.81 -2.32
N VAL A 49 21.41 -3.49 -2.45
CA VAL A 49 22.56 -2.85 -3.11
C VAL A 49 23.80 -2.82 -2.23
N PHE A 50 23.70 -2.42 -0.96
CA PHE A 50 24.87 -2.20 -0.12
C PHE A 50 25.36 -3.45 0.61
N ILE A 51 24.50 -4.43 0.86
CA ILE A 51 24.84 -5.61 1.68
C ILE A 51 24.89 -6.90 0.86
N MET A 52 24.02 -7.06 -0.14
CA MET A 52 23.81 -8.36 -0.79
C MET A 52 24.44 -8.48 -2.18
N THR A 53 23.82 -7.86 -3.20
CA THR A 53 24.09 -8.16 -4.62
C THR A 53 24.76 -7.01 -5.37
N GLY A 54 25.05 -5.89 -4.68
CA GLY A 54 25.73 -4.75 -5.28
C GLY A 54 24.87 -3.99 -6.31
N THR A 55 25.56 -3.24 -7.17
CA THR A 55 24.97 -2.37 -8.20
C THR A 55 24.63 -3.08 -9.52
N ARG A 56 24.80 -4.41 -9.60
CA ARG A 56 24.37 -5.20 -10.77
C ARG A 56 22.87 -4.98 -11.01
N ASP A 57 22.48 -4.74 -12.26
CA ASP A 57 21.07 -4.55 -12.66
C ASP A 57 20.34 -3.43 -11.89
N LEU A 58 21.07 -2.41 -11.42
CA LEU A 58 20.54 -1.34 -10.56
C LEU A 58 19.33 -0.63 -11.15
N PHE A 59 19.31 -0.36 -12.45
CA PHE A 59 18.17 0.27 -13.10
C PHE A 59 16.87 -0.54 -12.90
N TYR A 60 16.95 -1.86 -13.09
CA TYR A 60 15.80 -2.75 -12.90
C TYR A 60 15.39 -2.84 -11.43
N LYS A 61 16.36 -2.91 -10.50
CA LYS A 61 16.09 -2.88 -9.07
C LYS A 61 15.34 -1.60 -8.67
N VAL A 62 15.81 -0.45 -9.14
CA VAL A 62 15.20 0.86 -8.86
C VAL A 62 13.79 0.95 -9.44
N MET A 63 13.60 0.59 -10.72
CA MET A 63 12.28 0.63 -11.35
C MET A 63 11.29 -0.32 -10.67
N TRP A 64 11.74 -1.53 -10.36
CA TRP A 64 10.91 -2.51 -9.66
C TRP A 64 10.51 -2.01 -8.26
N THR A 65 11.47 -1.62 -7.43
CA THR A 65 11.24 -1.33 -6.01
C THR A 65 10.68 0.07 -5.74
N LEU A 66 11.02 1.10 -6.52
CA LEU A 66 10.60 2.47 -6.24
C LEU A 66 9.40 2.93 -7.06
N VAL A 67 9.12 2.28 -8.19
CA VAL A 67 8.03 2.66 -9.10
C VAL A 67 6.94 1.60 -9.08
N PHE A 68 7.23 0.40 -9.60
CA PHE A 68 6.18 -0.60 -9.84
C PHE A 68 5.63 -1.21 -8.54
N CYS A 69 6.50 -1.62 -7.61
CA CYS A 69 6.08 -2.21 -6.35
C CYS A 69 5.22 -1.27 -5.49
N PRO A 70 5.64 -0.04 -5.18
CA PRO A 70 4.87 0.85 -4.30
C PRO A 70 3.54 1.25 -4.92
N LEU A 71 3.51 1.52 -6.24
CA LEU A 71 2.27 1.82 -6.95
C LEU A 71 1.34 0.61 -7.01
N GLY A 72 1.87 -0.58 -7.30
CA GLY A 72 1.09 -1.81 -7.35
C GLY A 72 0.51 -2.18 -5.99
N MET A 73 1.36 -2.25 -4.95
CA MET A 73 0.95 -2.57 -3.58
C MET A 73 0.00 -1.51 -3.01
N GLY A 74 0.33 -0.22 -3.16
CA GLY A 74 -0.52 0.89 -2.72
C GLY A 74 -1.87 0.91 -3.43
N GLY A 75 -1.86 0.69 -4.75
CA GLY A 75 -3.05 0.59 -5.60
C GLY A 75 -3.96 -0.57 -5.19
N SER A 76 -3.42 -1.78 -5.11
CA SER A 76 -4.16 -2.98 -4.72
C SER A 76 -4.70 -2.87 -3.30
N MET A 77 -3.87 -2.49 -2.32
CA MET A 77 -4.33 -2.38 -0.93
C MET A 77 -5.33 -1.25 -0.76
N GLY A 78 -5.09 -0.07 -1.35
CA GLY A 78 -6.03 1.04 -1.29
C GLY A 78 -7.39 0.67 -1.89
N GLY A 79 -7.39 0.02 -3.05
CA GLY A 79 -8.61 -0.47 -3.71
C GLY A 79 -9.37 -1.51 -2.89
N LEU A 80 -8.67 -2.52 -2.36
CA LEU A 80 -9.29 -3.56 -1.54
C LEU A 80 -9.84 -3.01 -0.22
N ILE A 81 -9.13 -2.09 0.43
CA ILE A 81 -9.61 -1.44 1.66
C ILE A 81 -10.84 -0.59 1.37
N ASN A 82 -10.84 0.16 0.26
CA ASN A 82 -12.01 0.92 -0.18
C ASN A 82 -13.22 0.01 -0.45
N CYS A 83 -12.98 -1.17 -1.05
CA CYS A 83 -14.05 -2.07 -1.43
C CYS A 83 -14.63 -2.88 -0.26
N PHE A 84 -13.79 -3.29 0.70
CA PHE A 84 -14.18 -4.24 1.75
C PHE A 84 -14.28 -3.65 3.14
N ILE A 85 -13.64 -2.50 3.41
CA ILE A 85 -13.52 -1.95 4.76
C ILE A 85 -14.14 -0.57 4.90
N VAL A 86 -13.83 0.34 3.96
CA VAL A 86 -14.41 1.69 3.97
C VAL A 86 -15.94 1.59 3.90
N ASP A 87 -16.61 2.41 4.69
CA ASP A 87 -18.08 2.44 4.88
C ASP A 87 -18.72 1.18 5.52
N HIS A 88 -17.97 0.07 5.66
CA HIS A 88 -18.48 -1.19 6.24
C HIS A 88 -18.05 -1.42 7.68
N TYR A 89 -16.83 -1.02 8.05
CA TYR A 89 -16.27 -1.27 9.37
C TYR A 89 -15.58 -0.02 9.93
N TYR A 90 -15.63 0.14 11.26
CA TYR A 90 -14.94 1.21 11.97
C TYR A 90 -14.31 0.72 13.28
N GLY A 91 -13.36 1.48 13.81
CA GLY A 91 -12.67 1.21 15.06
C GLY A 91 -11.63 0.07 14.97
N LYS A 92 -11.31 -0.53 16.12
CA LYS A 92 -10.26 -1.57 16.22
C LYS A 92 -10.54 -2.80 15.35
N LYS A 93 -11.80 -3.15 15.10
CA LYS A 93 -12.17 -4.27 14.22
C LYS A 93 -11.70 -4.03 12.79
N ALA A 94 -11.94 -2.82 12.26
CA ALA A 94 -11.46 -2.43 10.94
C ALA A 94 -9.93 -2.45 10.85
N ALA A 95 -9.23 -2.05 11.92
CA ALA A 95 -7.76 -2.13 11.98
C ALA A 95 -7.24 -3.58 11.89
N HIS A 96 -7.85 -4.51 12.62
CA HIS A 96 -7.50 -5.93 12.51
C HIS A 96 -7.80 -6.50 11.12
N PHE A 97 -8.96 -6.18 10.54
CA PHE A 97 -9.26 -6.61 9.16
C PHE A 97 -8.27 -6.04 8.15
N THR A 98 -7.85 -4.79 8.32
CA THR A 98 -6.82 -4.18 7.48
C THR A 98 -5.48 -4.93 7.60
N GLY A 99 -5.07 -5.28 8.83
CA GLY A 99 -3.86 -6.07 9.06
C GLY A 99 -3.92 -7.47 8.47
N ILE A 100 -5.07 -8.16 8.59
CA ILE A 100 -5.28 -9.48 7.98
C ILE A 100 -5.25 -9.39 6.45
N LEU A 101 -5.95 -8.42 5.87
CA LEU A 101 -5.98 -8.21 4.43
C LEU A 101 -4.58 -7.88 3.89
N ALA A 102 -3.84 -7.00 4.57
CA ALA A 102 -2.46 -6.69 4.25
C ALA A 102 -1.58 -7.94 4.31
N LEU A 103 -1.73 -8.76 5.35
CA LEU A 103 -1.00 -10.02 5.47
C LEU A 103 -1.32 -10.95 4.30
N LEU A 104 -2.59 -11.16 3.93
CA LEU A 104 -2.93 -12.06 2.82
C LEU A 104 -2.39 -11.56 1.47
N VAL A 105 -2.62 -10.29 1.16
CA VAL A 105 -2.30 -9.71 -0.15
C VAL A 105 -0.80 -9.47 -0.28
N LEU A 106 -0.21 -8.75 0.67
CA LEU A 106 1.21 -8.37 0.58
C LEU A 106 2.14 -9.54 0.88
N SER A 107 1.72 -10.57 1.63
CA SER A 107 2.51 -11.81 1.72
C SER A 107 2.57 -12.55 0.38
N THR A 108 1.47 -12.54 -0.37
CA THR A 108 1.46 -13.11 -1.73
C THR A 108 2.39 -12.32 -2.65
N CYS A 109 2.34 -10.98 -2.60
CA CYS A 109 3.28 -10.13 -3.33
C CYS A 109 4.75 -10.38 -2.92
N ASN A 110 5.01 -10.52 -1.61
CA ASN A 110 6.35 -10.80 -1.10
C ASN A 110 6.87 -12.18 -1.54
N TYR A 111 6.00 -13.20 -1.54
CA TYR A 111 6.35 -14.53 -2.01
C TYR A 111 6.62 -14.56 -3.52
N LEU A 112 5.85 -13.79 -4.30
CA LEU A 112 6.13 -13.58 -5.72
C LEU A 112 7.50 -12.90 -5.91
N CYS A 113 7.81 -11.85 -5.14
CA CYS A 113 9.11 -11.17 -5.20
C CYS A 113 10.26 -12.11 -4.83
N TYR A 114 10.10 -12.92 -3.79
CA TYR A 114 11.06 -13.96 -3.42
C TYR A 114 11.29 -14.95 -4.57
N SER A 115 10.23 -15.43 -5.20
CA SER A 115 10.31 -16.40 -6.29
C SER A 115 10.98 -15.81 -7.54
N LEU A 116 10.60 -14.58 -7.92
CA LEU A 116 11.23 -13.85 -9.02
C LEU A 116 12.71 -13.58 -8.72
N ASP A 117 13.03 -13.21 -7.49
CA ASP A 117 14.41 -12.92 -7.11
C ASP A 117 15.29 -14.18 -7.11
N ARG A 118 14.75 -15.36 -6.80
CA ARG A 118 15.49 -16.61 -6.99
C ARG A 118 15.81 -16.92 -8.45
N HIS A 119 15.05 -16.35 -9.40
CA HIS A 119 15.31 -16.49 -10.83
C HIS A 119 16.29 -15.42 -11.35
N PHE A 120 16.11 -14.16 -10.94
CA PHE A 120 16.91 -13.04 -11.45
C PHE A 120 18.18 -12.73 -10.63
N GLY A 121 18.21 -13.06 -9.34
CA GLY A 121 19.34 -12.83 -8.44
C GLY A 121 19.58 -11.36 -8.10
N TRP A 122 18.53 -10.54 -7.99
CA TRP A 122 18.64 -9.10 -7.78
C TRP A 122 18.81 -8.70 -6.30
N PHE A 123 18.26 -9.44 -5.36
CA PHE A 123 18.15 -9.04 -3.94
C PHE A 123 18.59 -10.13 -2.97
N GLY A 124 19.30 -11.16 -3.45
CA GLY A 124 19.95 -12.14 -2.59
C GLY A 124 19.02 -13.19 -2.00
N ALA A 125 17.86 -13.49 -2.62
CA ALA A 125 16.91 -14.49 -2.12
C ALA A 125 17.49 -15.90 -2.00
N SER A 126 18.47 -16.26 -2.84
CA SER A 126 19.10 -17.58 -2.82
C SER A 126 20.09 -17.71 -1.66
N GLU A 127 20.77 -16.62 -1.30
CA GLU A 127 21.81 -16.54 -0.28
C GLU A 127 21.21 -16.22 1.11
N HIS A 128 20.17 -15.40 1.16
CA HIS A 128 19.56 -14.87 2.37
C HIS A 128 18.02 -15.02 2.38
N PRO A 129 17.46 -16.24 2.29
CA PRO A 129 16.01 -16.46 2.17
C PRO A 129 15.20 -15.94 3.37
N LEU A 130 15.77 -15.94 4.58
CA LEU A 130 15.11 -15.41 5.77
C LEU A 130 14.86 -13.90 5.69
N TRP A 131 15.63 -13.17 4.89
CA TRP A 131 15.43 -11.73 4.65
C TRP A 131 14.10 -11.41 3.96
N PHE A 132 13.54 -12.36 3.22
CA PHE A 132 12.22 -12.22 2.62
C PHE A 132 11.10 -12.65 3.58
N HIS A 133 11.35 -13.63 4.45
CA HIS A 133 10.32 -14.18 5.33
C HIS A 133 10.10 -13.39 6.63
N TRP A 134 11.12 -12.69 7.15
CA TRP A 134 10.92 -11.84 8.34
C TRP A 134 9.95 -10.67 8.08
N ARG A 135 9.67 -10.37 6.81
CA ARG A 135 8.73 -9.33 6.38
C ARG A 135 7.30 -9.65 6.75
N TYR A 136 6.90 -10.91 6.90
CA TYR A 136 5.51 -11.25 7.15
C TYR A 136 4.97 -10.64 8.47
N PRO A 137 5.68 -10.74 9.62
CA PRO A 137 5.34 -9.97 10.81
C PRO A 137 5.23 -8.46 10.57
N MET A 138 6.17 -7.88 9.81
CA MET A 138 6.19 -6.45 9.52
C MET A 138 5.00 -6.03 8.65
N ILE A 139 4.63 -6.84 7.66
CA ILE A 139 3.47 -6.61 6.79
C ILE A 139 2.19 -6.53 7.62
N TRP A 140 1.97 -7.48 8.54
CA TRP A 140 0.81 -7.46 9.41
C TRP A 140 0.80 -6.22 10.31
N ALA A 141 1.94 -5.91 10.93
CA ALA A 141 2.09 -4.75 11.78
C ALA A 141 1.76 -3.45 11.04
N VAL A 142 2.39 -3.21 9.89
CA VAL A 142 2.15 -2.02 9.05
C VAL A 142 0.68 -1.95 8.61
N GLY A 143 0.09 -3.08 8.19
CA GLY A 143 -1.32 -3.15 7.84
C GLY A 143 -2.25 -2.77 9.01
N TYR A 144 -1.97 -3.28 10.20
CA TYR A 144 -2.73 -2.93 11.41
C TYR A 144 -2.57 -1.44 11.77
N TRP A 145 -1.35 -0.90 11.73
CA TRP A 145 -1.09 0.51 12.02
C TRP A 145 -1.77 1.44 11.02
N ASN A 146 -1.72 1.13 9.73
CA ASN A 146 -2.47 1.85 8.71
C ASN A 146 -3.98 1.78 8.96
N GLY A 147 -4.49 0.61 9.36
CA GLY A 147 -5.88 0.44 9.76
C GLY A 147 -6.26 1.28 10.99
N VAL A 148 -5.39 1.39 12.00
CA VAL A 148 -5.61 2.27 13.15
C VAL A 148 -5.67 3.73 12.71
N LEU A 149 -4.78 4.16 11.81
CA LEU A 149 -4.77 5.53 11.29
C LEU A 149 -6.05 5.84 10.50
N LEU A 150 -6.51 4.91 9.67
CA LEU A 150 -7.66 5.10 8.79
C LEU A 150 -9.01 5.02 9.52
N PHE A 151 -9.15 4.14 10.49
CA PHE A 151 -10.46 3.74 11.02
C PHE A 151 -10.67 4.03 12.52
N THR A 152 -9.82 4.86 13.15
CA THR A 152 -10.05 5.32 14.53
C THR A 152 -10.02 6.83 14.62
N ASP A 153 -10.76 7.41 15.57
CA ASP A 153 -10.88 8.86 15.71
C ASP A 153 -9.51 9.52 15.92
N LYS A 154 -8.71 8.96 16.86
CA LYS A 154 -7.33 9.42 17.12
C LYS A 154 -6.42 9.25 15.92
N GLY A 155 -6.64 8.21 15.11
CA GLY A 155 -5.90 7.96 13.88
C GLY A 155 -6.20 9.02 12.82
N GLN A 156 -7.48 9.27 12.55
CA GLN A 156 -7.92 10.25 11.58
C GLN A 156 -7.54 11.68 11.98
N GLU A 157 -7.56 11.99 13.27
CA GLU A 157 -7.09 13.28 13.78
C GLU A 157 -5.58 13.48 13.53
N ARG A 158 -4.77 12.42 13.66
CA ARG A 158 -3.34 12.46 13.31
C ARG A 158 -3.13 12.63 11.80
N LEU A 159 -3.89 11.91 10.97
CA LEU A 159 -3.82 12.06 9.52
C LEU A 159 -4.16 13.50 9.10
N ALA A 160 -5.24 14.06 9.66
CA ALA A 160 -5.65 15.43 9.39
C ALA A 160 -4.56 16.45 9.77
N ARG A 161 -3.87 16.24 10.89
CA ARG A 161 -2.71 17.06 11.29
C ARG A 161 -1.51 16.95 10.34
N MET A 162 -1.36 15.80 9.67
CA MET A 162 -0.33 15.57 8.65
C MET A 162 -0.73 16.07 7.26
N GLY A 163 -1.93 16.67 7.12
CA GLY A 163 -2.47 17.11 5.83
C GLY A 163 -3.01 15.97 4.96
N LEU A 164 -3.20 14.77 5.53
CA LEU A 164 -3.77 13.59 4.89
C LEU A 164 -5.22 13.37 5.28
#